data_AF-X0UQ31-F1
#
_entry.id   AF-X0UQ31-F1
#
_cell.length_a   1.000
_cell.length_b   1.000
_cell.length_c   1.000
_cell.angle_alpha   90.00
_cell.angle_beta   90.00
_cell.angle_gamma   90.00
#
_symmetry.space_group_name_H-M   'P 1'
#
loop_
_entity.id
_entity.type
_entity.pdbx_description
1 polymer ?
#
loop_
_entity_poly.entity_id
_entity_poly.type
_entity_poly.pdbx_seq_one_letter_code
_entity_poly.pdbx_strand_id
1 'polypeptide(L)'
;AVQRLSAAITGDEGIAVFGDFDVDGVTAAALLTQALEELGARVTTYIPNRFGEGYGLNVDAITSLGERGASLLLATDCGTSSVAEVEHARRLGMDVIILDHHTIPPELPPAVALVNPKLLPQAGQESPLGELAAVGVAYKAMAALYQALGRAWQPQRSLDLVAIGTVADLAPLTRENRYLVKEGLAAIARTERPGLRALIATAGPRPQAVDSEAIAYGLAPRLNAAGRLAHADLSLRLLLTQDEGEAAEVARQLNALNQERQRQT
;
A
#
# COMPACT_ATOMS: atom_id res chain seq x y z
N ALA A 1 -5.15 -7.17 14.84
CA ALA A 1 -4.30 -6.19 14.12
C ALA A 1 -3.98 -5.00 15.00
N VAL A 2 -4.95 -4.11 15.28
CA VAL A 2 -4.75 -2.87 16.07
C VAL A 2 -4.01 -3.10 17.39
N GLN A 3 -4.48 -4.02 18.24
CA GLN A 3 -3.83 -4.32 19.53
C GLN A 3 -2.34 -4.68 19.39
N ARG A 4 -1.99 -5.48 18.37
CA ARG A 4 -0.61 -5.91 18.14
C ARG A 4 0.26 -4.78 17.59
N LEU A 5 -0.28 -3.94 16.71
CA LEU A 5 0.40 -2.72 16.23
C LEU A 5 0.62 -1.74 17.37
N SER A 6 -0.38 -1.49 18.21
CA SER A 6 -0.23 -0.65 19.40
C SER A 6 0.85 -1.17 20.35
N ALA A 7 0.92 -2.49 20.56
CA ALA A 7 1.98 -3.11 21.36
C ALA A 7 3.36 -2.91 20.73
N ALA A 8 3.51 -3.12 19.41
CA ALA A 8 4.78 -2.91 18.70
C ALA A 8 5.26 -1.45 18.84
N ILE A 9 4.37 -0.49 18.62
CA ILE A 9 4.70 0.93 18.72
C ILE A 9 5.11 1.30 20.16
N THR A 10 4.35 0.84 21.16
CA THR A 10 4.64 1.14 22.57
C THR A 10 5.93 0.45 23.06
N GLY A 11 6.23 -0.72 22.51
CA GLY A 11 7.43 -1.50 22.83
C GLY A 11 8.67 -1.14 22.01
N ASP A 12 8.60 -0.11 21.15
CA ASP A 12 9.68 0.28 20.23
C ASP A 12 10.18 -0.89 19.35
N GLU A 13 9.26 -1.78 18.97
CA GLU A 13 9.55 -2.90 18.08
C GLU A 13 9.80 -2.43 16.64
N GLY A 14 10.67 -3.14 15.92
CA GLY A 14 10.87 -2.91 14.48
C GLY A 14 9.67 -3.45 13.69
N ILE A 15 9.02 -2.58 12.92
CA ILE A 15 7.88 -2.95 12.06
C ILE A 15 8.33 -2.97 10.60
N ALA A 16 8.22 -4.11 9.94
CA ALA A 16 8.40 -4.23 8.50
C ALA A 16 7.05 -4.06 7.79
N VAL A 17 6.88 -3.03 6.96
CA VAL A 17 5.74 -2.89 6.05
C VAL A 17 6.10 -3.56 4.73
N PHE A 18 5.38 -4.62 4.36
CA PHE A 18 5.59 -5.36 3.12
C PHE A 18 4.41 -5.11 2.19
N GLY A 19 4.61 -4.42 1.08
CA GLY A 19 3.57 -4.18 0.07
C GLY A 19 3.81 -5.00 -1.20
N ASP A 20 2.80 -5.10 -2.05
CA ASP A 20 2.97 -5.60 -3.42
C ASP A 20 3.60 -4.55 -4.35
N PHE A 21 4.12 -5.00 -5.49
CA PHE A 21 4.80 -4.16 -6.50
C PHE A 21 3.86 -3.33 -7.38
N ASP A 22 2.56 -3.64 -7.38
CA ASP A 22 1.60 -2.86 -8.15
C ASP A 22 1.23 -1.54 -7.45
N VAL A 23 0.32 -0.78 -8.06
CA VAL A 23 0.01 0.57 -7.56
C VAL A 23 -0.82 0.52 -6.28
N ASP A 24 -1.69 -0.47 -6.09
CA ASP A 24 -2.46 -0.60 -4.85
C ASP A 24 -1.51 -0.97 -3.70
N GLY A 25 -0.67 -1.99 -3.90
CA GLY A 25 0.34 -2.40 -2.93
C GLY A 25 1.33 -1.29 -2.55
N VAL A 26 1.85 -0.55 -3.54
CA VAL A 26 2.78 0.55 -3.29
C VAL A 26 2.10 1.73 -2.59
N THR A 27 0.86 2.09 -2.96
CA THR A 27 0.14 3.18 -2.29
C THR A 27 -0.29 2.79 -0.88
N ALA A 28 -0.68 1.54 -0.65
CA ALA A 28 -0.98 1.00 0.67
C ALA A 28 0.27 0.99 1.57
N ALA A 29 1.41 0.54 1.05
CA ALA A 29 2.67 0.56 1.78
C ALA A 29 3.08 2.00 2.14
N ALA A 30 3.01 2.94 1.19
CA ALA A 30 3.31 4.35 1.45
C ALA A 30 2.42 4.93 2.55
N LEU A 31 1.11 4.63 2.51
CA LEU A 31 0.14 5.07 3.52
C LEU A 31 0.48 4.53 4.90
N LEU A 32 0.72 3.22 5.01
CA LEU A 32 1.03 2.55 6.27
C LEU A 32 2.34 3.09 6.87
N THR A 33 3.38 3.22 6.06
CA THR A 33 4.68 3.74 6.49
C THR A 33 4.54 5.14 7.07
N GLN A 34 3.91 6.07 6.33
CA GLN A 34 3.71 7.45 6.79
C GLN A 34 2.92 7.50 8.10
N ALA A 35 1.80 6.77 8.17
CA ALA A 35 0.93 6.76 9.35
C ALA A 35 1.60 6.14 10.59
N LEU A 36 2.40 5.08 10.41
CA LEU A 36 3.12 4.44 11.51
C LEU A 36 4.29 5.30 12.01
N GLU A 37 5.04 5.93 11.10
CA GLU A 37 6.12 6.87 11.45
C GLU A 37 5.59 8.11 12.19
N GLU A 38 4.43 8.65 11.78
CA GLU A 38 3.74 9.73 12.50
C GLU A 38 3.35 9.33 13.94
N LEU A 39 3.11 8.04 14.19
CA LEU A 39 2.87 7.49 15.53
C LEU A 39 4.16 7.19 16.31
N GLY A 40 5.34 7.42 15.72
CA GLY A 40 6.65 7.19 16.30
C GLY A 40 7.19 5.77 16.14
N ALA A 41 6.63 4.97 15.23
CA ALA A 41 7.10 3.60 14.99
C ALA A 41 8.44 3.58 14.22
N ARG A 42 9.27 2.56 14.47
CA ARG A 42 10.45 2.25 13.64
C ARG A 42 10.02 1.37 12.47
N VAL A 43 9.89 1.98 11.29
CA VAL A 43 9.38 1.29 10.10
C VAL A 43 10.50 1.00 9.11
N THR A 44 10.50 -0.22 8.56
CA THR A 44 11.25 -0.58 7.35
C THR A 44 10.24 -0.98 6.29
N THR A 45 10.28 -0.37 5.11
CA THR A 45 9.36 -0.73 4.02
C THR A 45 10.04 -1.66 3.03
N TYR A 46 9.28 -2.61 2.48
CA TYR A 46 9.75 -3.57 1.50
C TYR A 46 8.70 -3.78 0.41
N ILE A 47 9.16 -3.76 -0.84
CA ILE A 47 8.37 -4.07 -2.03
C ILE A 47 9.16 -5.10 -2.84
N PRO A 48 8.61 -6.29 -3.13
CA PRO A 48 9.33 -7.35 -3.82
C PRO A 48 9.61 -6.98 -5.27
N ASN A 49 10.72 -7.49 -5.82
CA ASN A 49 10.96 -7.41 -7.25
C ASN A 49 10.11 -8.43 -8.01
N ARG A 50 9.16 -7.95 -8.83
CA ARG A 50 8.26 -8.80 -9.62
C ARG A 50 8.95 -9.91 -10.44
N PHE A 51 10.12 -9.64 -11.04
CA PHE A 51 10.80 -10.60 -11.92
C PHE A 51 11.77 -11.50 -11.16
N GLY A 52 12.41 -11.00 -10.11
CA GLY A 52 13.38 -11.75 -9.32
C GLY A 52 12.74 -12.61 -8.24
N GLU A 53 11.70 -12.08 -7.59
CA GLU A 53 11.11 -12.66 -6.38
C GLU A 53 9.67 -13.13 -6.59
N GLY A 54 8.99 -12.59 -7.60
CA GLY A 54 7.59 -12.91 -7.90
C GLY A 54 6.61 -12.05 -7.11
N TYR A 55 5.40 -12.57 -6.93
CA TYR A 55 4.29 -11.90 -6.26
C TYR A 55 4.11 -12.39 -4.82
N GLY A 56 3.78 -11.46 -3.92
CA GLY A 56 3.45 -11.73 -2.54
C GLY A 56 4.65 -11.89 -1.61
N LEU A 57 4.38 -12.38 -0.40
CA LEU A 57 5.42 -12.65 0.60
C LEU A 57 6.41 -13.68 0.07
N ASN A 58 7.67 -13.54 0.45
CA ASN A 58 8.70 -14.55 0.18
C ASN A 58 9.62 -14.73 1.39
N VAL A 59 10.16 -15.95 1.51
CA VAL A 59 10.96 -16.42 2.65
C VAL A 59 12.27 -15.63 2.80
N ASP A 60 12.92 -15.28 1.69
CA ASP A 60 14.21 -14.59 1.71
C ASP A 60 14.08 -13.16 2.22
N ALA A 61 13.09 -12.42 1.71
CA ALA A 61 12.76 -11.09 2.17
C ALA A 61 12.34 -11.07 3.64
N ILE A 62 11.50 -12.02 4.06
CA ILE A 62 11.10 -12.21 5.46
C ILE A 62 12.32 -12.42 6.36
N THR A 63 13.23 -13.29 5.95
CA THR A 63 14.47 -13.57 6.70
C THR A 63 15.33 -12.31 6.81
N SER A 64 15.54 -11.62 5.68
CA SER A 64 16.30 -10.36 5.63
C SER A 64 15.68 -9.24 6.47
N LEU A 65 14.35 -9.15 6.54
CA LEU A 65 13.65 -8.19 7.40
C LEU A 65 13.85 -8.51 8.89
N GLY A 66 13.77 -9.79 9.26
CA GLY A 66 14.09 -10.25 10.61
C GLY A 66 15.54 -9.95 11.03
N GLU A 67 16.50 -10.19 10.14
CA GLU A 67 17.92 -9.85 10.36
C GLU A 67 18.16 -8.34 10.51
N ARG A 68 17.33 -7.51 9.87
CA ARG A 68 17.32 -6.04 10.04
C ARG A 68 16.59 -5.58 11.31
N GLY A 69 16.14 -6.50 12.15
CA GLY A 69 15.55 -6.24 13.46
C GLY A 69 14.04 -6.04 13.45
N ALA A 70 13.33 -6.45 12.39
CA ALA A 70 11.88 -6.48 12.40
C ALA A 70 11.37 -7.64 13.26
N SER A 71 10.54 -7.35 14.25
CA SER A 71 9.82 -8.35 15.06
C SER A 71 8.33 -8.44 14.70
N LEU A 72 7.83 -7.48 13.91
CA LEU A 72 6.49 -7.48 13.37
C LEU A 72 6.53 -7.20 11.86
N LEU A 73 5.92 -8.08 11.07
CA LEU A 73 5.64 -7.89 9.65
C LEU A 73 4.19 -7.45 9.46
N LEU A 74 3.98 -6.32 8.81
CA LEU A 74 2.70 -5.83 8.34
C LEU A 74 2.63 -5.98 6.82
N ALA A 75 2.06 -7.08 6.36
CA ALA A 75 1.81 -7.32 4.94
C ALA A 75 0.58 -6.54 4.48
N THR A 76 0.68 -5.87 3.34
CA THR A 76 -0.42 -5.16 2.70
C THR A 76 -0.53 -5.55 1.24
N ASP A 77 -1.76 -5.68 0.74
CA ASP A 77 -2.06 -6.08 -0.64
C ASP A 77 -1.48 -7.45 -1.06
N CYS A 78 -1.13 -8.25 -0.06
CA CYS A 78 -0.64 -9.60 -0.22
C CYS A 78 -0.77 -10.35 1.10
N GLY A 79 -0.51 -11.66 1.07
CA GLY A 79 -0.36 -12.47 2.27
C GLY A 79 -1.55 -13.37 2.58
N THR A 80 -2.77 -13.11 2.08
CA THR A 80 -3.96 -13.96 2.38
C THR A 80 -3.73 -15.44 2.01
N SER A 81 -2.91 -15.73 1.02
CA SER A 81 -2.55 -17.08 0.57
C SER A 81 -1.17 -17.57 1.01
N SER A 82 -0.41 -16.77 1.77
CA SER A 82 1.00 -17.02 2.08
C SER A 82 1.20 -17.87 3.34
N VAL A 83 0.67 -19.11 3.32
CA VAL A 83 0.71 -20.03 4.49
C VAL A 83 2.15 -20.33 4.90
N ALA A 84 2.96 -20.81 3.96
CA ALA A 84 4.33 -21.25 4.24
C ALA A 84 5.25 -20.09 4.68
N GLU A 85 5.07 -18.92 4.09
CA GLU A 85 5.85 -17.72 4.40
C GLU A 85 5.52 -17.19 5.79
N VAL A 86 4.25 -17.18 6.17
CA VAL A 86 3.83 -16.77 7.51
C VAL A 86 4.27 -17.76 8.58
N GLU A 87 4.24 -19.07 8.28
CA GLU A 87 4.86 -20.07 9.15
C GLU A 87 6.37 -19.85 9.31
N HIS A 88 7.06 -19.47 8.23
CA HIS A 88 8.48 -19.15 8.28
C HIS A 88 8.76 -17.95 9.17
N ALA A 89 8.03 -16.85 8.99
CA ALA A 89 8.13 -15.68 9.87
C ALA A 89 7.94 -16.07 11.36
N ARG A 90 6.95 -16.90 11.66
CA ARG A 90 6.71 -17.39 13.03
C ARG A 90 7.88 -18.21 13.58
N ARG A 91 8.52 -19.06 12.76
CA ARG A 91 9.72 -19.81 13.17
C ARG A 91 10.90 -18.89 13.50
N LEU A 92 10.97 -17.71 12.87
CA LEU A 92 11.95 -16.67 13.18
C LEU A 92 11.58 -15.83 14.41
N GLY A 93 10.42 -16.08 15.04
CA GLY A 93 9.91 -15.26 16.15
C GLY A 93 9.32 -13.92 15.70
N MET A 94 9.02 -13.76 14.40
CA MET A 94 8.40 -12.56 13.85
C MET A 94 6.88 -12.76 13.74
N ASP A 95 6.12 -11.84 14.32
CA ASP A 95 4.67 -11.82 14.17
C ASP A 95 4.28 -11.29 12.79
N VAL A 96 3.14 -11.75 12.26
CA VAL A 96 2.62 -11.28 10.97
C VAL A 96 1.19 -10.77 11.09
N ILE A 97 0.94 -9.55 10.63
CA ILE A 97 -0.39 -8.98 10.38
C ILE A 97 -0.56 -8.86 8.87
N ILE A 98 -1.72 -9.27 8.37
CA ILE A 98 -2.07 -9.20 6.94
C ILE A 98 -3.24 -8.23 6.78
N LEU A 99 -3.09 -7.25 5.89
CA LEU A 99 -4.13 -6.33 5.42
C LEU A 99 -4.30 -6.54 3.90
N ASP A 100 -5.34 -7.24 3.50
CA ASP A 100 -5.43 -7.73 2.11
C ASP A 100 -6.88 -7.74 1.65
N HIS A 101 -7.09 -7.89 0.35
CA HIS A 101 -8.40 -7.93 -0.29
C HIS A 101 -8.51 -9.05 -1.34
N HIS A 102 -7.45 -9.82 -1.58
CA HIS A 102 -7.45 -10.94 -2.50
C HIS A 102 -8.44 -12.05 -2.14
N THR A 103 -8.68 -12.96 -3.08
CA THR A 103 -9.57 -14.11 -2.88
C THR A 103 -9.15 -14.96 -1.68
N ILE A 104 -10.14 -15.44 -0.94
CA ILE A 104 -9.92 -16.27 0.25
C ILE A 104 -9.60 -17.71 -0.18
N PRO A 105 -8.40 -18.24 0.13
CA PRO A 105 -8.05 -19.64 -0.13
C PRO A 105 -8.73 -20.58 0.88
N PRO A 106 -8.74 -21.90 0.62
CA PRO A 106 -9.26 -22.89 1.56
C PRO A 106 -8.51 -22.94 2.90
N GLU A 107 -7.21 -22.66 2.87
CA GLU A 107 -6.33 -22.65 4.04
C GLU A 107 -5.78 -21.24 4.25
N LEU A 108 -5.98 -20.70 5.45
CA LEU A 108 -5.50 -19.37 5.83
C LEU A 108 -4.16 -19.44 6.56
N PRO A 109 -3.26 -18.47 6.34
CA PRO A 109 -1.98 -18.42 7.01
C PRO A 109 -2.15 -18.22 8.52
N PRO A 110 -1.23 -18.74 9.35
CA PRO A 110 -1.29 -18.61 10.81
C PRO A 110 -0.82 -17.22 11.31
N ALA A 111 -1.24 -16.14 10.65
CA ALA A 111 -0.94 -14.77 11.05
C ALA A 111 -1.59 -14.42 12.40
N VAL A 112 -0.97 -13.52 13.17
CA VAL A 112 -1.56 -13.05 14.45
C VAL A 112 -2.81 -12.19 14.22
N ALA A 113 -2.95 -11.64 13.02
CA ALA A 113 -4.21 -11.10 12.53
C ALA A 113 -4.24 -11.08 11.00
N LEU A 114 -5.39 -11.43 10.42
CA LEU A 114 -5.67 -11.29 9.00
C LEU A 114 -6.94 -10.45 8.84
N VAL A 115 -6.80 -9.30 8.19
CA VAL A 115 -7.90 -8.39 7.87
C VAL A 115 -8.11 -8.46 6.37
N ASN A 116 -9.14 -9.20 5.96
CA ASN A 116 -9.59 -9.23 4.58
C ASN A 116 -11.11 -8.96 4.55
N PRO A 117 -11.59 -7.92 3.85
CA PRO A 117 -13.01 -7.59 3.82
C PRO A 117 -13.90 -8.75 3.38
N LYS A 118 -13.39 -9.70 2.57
CA LYS A 118 -14.12 -10.88 2.12
C LYS A 118 -14.33 -11.94 3.22
N LEU A 119 -13.71 -11.78 4.40
CA LEU A 119 -13.95 -12.60 5.60
C LEU A 119 -15.03 -12.02 6.53
N LEU A 120 -15.50 -10.80 6.29
CA LEU A 120 -16.61 -10.21 7.04
C LEU A 120 -17.99 -10.88 6.87
N PRO A 121 -18.32 -11.57 5.75
CA PRO A 121 -19.67 -12.06 5.61
C PRO A 121 -19.97 -13.17 6.61
N GLN A 122 -21.11 -13.02 7.29
CA GLN A 122 -21.73 -14.07 8.08
C GLN A 122 -22.89 -14.63 7.25
N ALA A 123 -22.99 -15.96 7.18
CA ALA A 123 -24.15 -16.68 6.62
C ALA A 123 -24.56 -16.28 5.18
N GLY A 124 -23.69 -16.53 4.20
CA GLY A 124 -24.07 -16.58 2.78
C GLY A 124 -24.37 -15.25 2.10
N GLN A 125 -24.08 -14.12 2.75
CA GLN A 125 -24.18 -12.78 2.13
C GLN A 125 -22.82 -12.33 1.60
N GLU A 126 -22.81 -11.44 0.61
CA GLU A 126 -21.58 -10.78 0.18
C GLU A 126 -21.14 -9.74 1.22
N SER A 127 -19.83 -9.60 1.41
CA SER A 127 -19.30 -8.58 2.30
C SER A 127 -19.67 -7.18 1.80
N PRO A 128 -20.21 -6.28 2.65
CA PRO A 128 -20.50 -4.92 2.25
C PRO A 128 -19.23 -4.13 1.87
N LEU A 129 -18.07 -4.60 2.33
CA LEU A 129 -16.75 -4.04 2.07
C LEU A 129 -15.90 -4.93 1.16
N GLY A 130 -16.47 -5.99 0.59
CA GLY A 130 -15.74 -7.03 -0.17
C GLY A 130 -14.97 -6.52 -1.38
N GLU A 131 -15.37 -5.35 -1.90
CA GLU A 131 -14.76 -4.69 -3.05
C GLU A 131 -13.67 -3.68 -2.66
N LEU A 132 -13.40 -3.44 -1.38
CA LEU A 132 -12.33 -2.51 -0.98
C LEU A 132 -10.99 -2.95 -1.57
N ALA A 133 -10.31 -2.01 -2.22
CA ALA A 133 -8.89 -2.13 -2.55
C ALA A 133 -8.04 -2.22 -1.27
N ALA A 134 -6.84 -2.79 -1.35
CA ALA A 134 -5.95 -2.97 -0.21
C ALA A 134 -5.55 -1.63 0.43
N VAL A 135 -5.32 -0.56 -0.34
CA VAL A 135 -5.08 0.79 0.20
C VAL A 135 -6.27 1.30 1.04
N GLY A 136 -7.49 0.91 0.67
CA GLY A 136 -8.71 1.21 1.43
C GLY A 136 -8.78 0.44 2.76
N VAL A 137 -8.32 -0.83 2.76
CA VAL A 137 -8.17 -1.64 3.98
C VAL A 137 -7.11 -1.03 4.89
N ALA A 138 -5.94 -0.66 4.34
CA ALA A 138 -4.85 0.01 5.05
C ALA A 138 -5.30 1.33 5.69
N TYR A 139 -6.00 2.17 4.94
CA TYR A 139 -6.58 3.42 5.43
C TYR A 139 -7.52 3.21 6.63
N LYS A 140 -8.41 2.22 6.55
CA LYS A 140 -9.32 1.89 7.66
C LYS A 140 -8.59 1.32 8.87
N ALA A 141 -7.56 0.50 8.64
CA ALA A 141 -6.73 -0.05 9.71
C ALA A 141 -5.98 1.05 10.47
N MET A 142 -5.44 2.06 9.77
CA MET A 142 -4.77 3.21 10.39
C MET A 142 -5.76 4.10 11.15
N ALA A 143 -6.94 4.38 10.58
CA ALA A 143 -7.98 5.12 11.29
C ALA A 143 -8.35 4.44 12.63
N ALA A 144 -8.51 3.10 12.63
CA ALA A 144 -8.79 2.33 13.83
C ALA A 144 -7.61 2.33 14.82
N LEU A 145 -6.37 2.28 14.33
CA LEU A 145 -5.17 2.33 15.16
C LEU A 145 -5.02 3.69 15.87
N TYR A 146 -5.16 4.80 15.14
CA TYR A 146 -5.12 6.15 15.70
C TYR A 146 -6.21 6.33 16.77
N GLN A 147 -7.43 5.87 16.48
CA GLN A 147 -8.54 5.91 17.44
C GLN A 147 -8.20 5.14 18.72
N ALA A 148 -7.65 3.92 18.60
CA ALA A 148 -7.29 3.09 19.75
C ALA A 148 -6.17 3.69 20.61
N LEU A 149 -5.26 4.46 19.99
CA LEU A 149 -4.18 5.18 20.68
C LEU A 149 -4.60 6.56 21.21
N GLY A 150 -5.85 6.98 21.01
CA GLY A 150 -6.32 8.31 21.38
C GLY A 150 -5.61 9.44 20.61
N ARG A 151 -5.12 9.16 19.40
CA ARG A 151 -4.45 10.12 18.53
C ARG A 151 -5.41 10.66 17.47
N ALA A 152 -5.23 11.91 17.08
CA ALA A 152 -6.02 12.53 16.03
C ALA A 152 -5.61 11.98 14.65
N TRP A 153 -6.53 11.31 13.96
CA TRP A 153 -6.35 10.88 12.57
C TRP A 153 -6.66 12.04 11.62
N GLN A 154 -5.78 12.27 10.63
CA GLN A 154 -5.97 13.28 9.58
C GLN A 154 -6.24 12.59 8.24
N PRO A 155 -7.49 12.14 7.98
CA PRO A 155 -7.80 11.31 6.84
C PRO A 155 -7.41 11.92 5.49
N GLN A 156 -7.48 13.25 5.37
CA GLN A 156 -7.18 13.98 4.15
C GLN A 156 -5.74 13.80 3.65
N ARG A 157 -4.78 13.45 4.53
CA ARG A 157 -3.38 13.25 4.16
C ARG A 157 -3.12 11.97 3.36
N SER A 158 -4.04 11.01 3.45
CA SER A 158 -3.88 9.69 2.83
C SER A 158 -4.90 9.43 1.72
N LEU A 159 -5.95 10.25 1.61
CA LEU A 159 -7.01 10.05 0.63
C LEU A 159 -6.52 10.18 -0.82
N ASP A 160 -5.43 10.90 -1.08
CA ASP A 160 -4.79 10.95 -2.40
C ASP A 160 -4.24 9.58 -2.82
N LEU A 161 -3.50 8.91 -1.92
CA LEU A 161 -3.03 7.53 -2.11
C LEU A 161 -4.19 6.56 -2.27
N VAL A 162 -5.22 6.68 -1.42
CA VAL A 162 -6.39 5.79 -1.47
C VAL A 162 -7.09 5.86 -2.82
N ALA A 163 -7.30 7.07 -3.37
CA ALA A 163 -7.90 7.20 -4.70
C ALA A 163 -7.03 6.59 -5.80
N ILE A 164 -5.71 6.81 -5.75
CA ILE A 164 -4.79 6.29 -6.76
C ILE A 164 -4.76 4.77 -6.75
N GLY A 165 -4.55 4.14 -5.58
CA GLY A 165 -4.51 2.68 -5.45
C GLY A 165 -5.83 2.04 -5.85
N THR A 166 -6.96 2.55 -5.33
CA THR A 166 -8.29 2.00 -5.63
C THR A 166 -8.62 2.04 -7.13
N VAL A 167 -8.31 3.14 -7.82
CA VAL A 167 -8.57 3.24 -9.26
C VAL A 167 -7.58 2.40 -10.06
N ALA A 168 -6.33 2.28 -9.63
CA ALA A 168 -5.33 1.48 -10.31
C ALA A 168 -5.57 -0.03 -10.21
N ASP A 169 -6.16 -0.49 -9.11
CA ASP A 169 -6.63 -1.88 -8.91
C ASP A 169 -7.87 -2.22 -9.77
N LEU A 170 -8.46 -1.23 -10.44
CA LEU A 170 -9.75 -1.39 -11.14
C LEU A 170 -10.88 -1.85 -10.22
N ALA A 171 -10.76 -1.58 -8.92
CA ALA A 171 -11.76 -1.94 -7.93
C ALA A 171 -13.12 -1.28 -8.27
N PRO A 172 -14.26 -1.98 -8.08
CA PRO A 172 -15.56 -1.40 -8.38
C PRO A 172 -15.80 -0.10 -7.60
N LEU A 173 -16.04 1.00 -8.32
CA LEU A 173 -16.32 2.32 -7.74
C LEU A 173 -17.77 2.43 -7.26
N THR A 174 -18.11 1.56 -6.33
CA THR A 174 -19.41 1.50 -5.63
C THR A 174 -19.20 1.71 -4.14
N ARG A 175 -20.27 2.07 -3.41
CA ARG A 175 -20.29 2.17 -1.94
C ARG A 175 -19.05 2.90 -1.37
N GLU A 176 -18.22 2.18 -0.62
CA GLU A 176 -17.08 2.73 0.11
C GLU A 176 -15.96 3.18 -0.82
N ASN A 177 -15.62 2.40 -1.86
CA ASN A 177 -14.65 2.81 -2.87
C ASN A 177 -15.09 4.10 -3.56
N ARG A 178 -16.39 4.20 -3.91
CA ARG A 178 -16.93 5.42 -4.53
C ARG A 178 -16.74 6.64 -3.64
N TYR A 179 -17.03 6.50 -2.34
CA TYR A 179 -16.86 7.58 -1.38
C TYR A 179 -15.38 7.97 -1.25
N LEU A 180 -14.51 6.98 -1.00
CA LEU A 180 -13.07 7.20 -0.80
C LEU A 180 -12.42 7.81 -2.04
N VAL A 181 -12.73 7.32 -3.23
CA VAL A 181 -12.21 7.87 -4.49
C VAL A 181 -12.73 9.29 -4.71
N LYS A 182 -14.01 9.57 -4.45
CA LYS A 182 -14.54 10.94 -4.58
C LYS A 182 -13.78 11.93 -3.70
N GLU A 183 -13.60 11.61 -2.42
CA GLU A 183 -12.88 12.47 -1.49
C GLU A 183 -11.38 12.54 -1.83
N GLY A 184 -10.80 11.43 -2.29
CA GLY A 184 -9.42 11.38 -2.73
C GLY A 184 -9.13 12.17 -4.00
N LEU A 185 -10.04 12.23 -4.97
CA LEU A 185 -9.91 13.14 -6.12
C LEU A 185 -9.85 14.60 -5.68
N ALA A 186 -10.67 14.99 -4.70
CA ALA A 186 -10.61 16.32 -4.11
C ALA A 186 -9.29 16.57 -3.36
N ALA A 187 -8.74 15.54 -2.70
CA ALA A 187 -7.43 15.59 -2.05
C ALA A 187 -6.28 15.72 -3.06
N ILE A 188 -6.30 14.97 -4.16
CA ILE A 188 -5.29 15.03 -5.24
C ILE A 188 -5.22 16.46 -5.82
N ALA A 189 -6.37 17.09 -6.05
CA ALA A 189 -6.42 18.46 -6.57
C ALA A 189 -5.74 19.51 -5.64
N ARG A 190 -5.51 19.17 -4.37
CA ARG A 190 -4.90 20.01 -3.34
C ARG A 190 -3.68 19.37 -2.69
N THR A 191 -3.12 18.31 -3.28
CA THR A 191 -2.06 17.54 -2.65
C THR A 191 -0.80 18.40 -2.50
N GLU A 192 -0.20 18.32 -1.31
CA GLU A 192 1.11 18.93 -1.01
C GLU A 192 2.25 17.92 -1.16
N ARG A 193 1.93 16.65 -1.45
CA ARG A 193 2.91 15.57 -1.61
C ARG A 193 3.82 15.85 -2.82
N PRO A 194 5.14 16.10 -2.61
CA PRO A 194 6.05 16.47 -3.69
C PRO A 194 6.03 15.48 -4.85
N GLY A 195 6.10 14.18 -4.53
CA GLY A 195 6.06 13.11 -5.52
C GLY A 195 4.82 13.11 -6.40
N LEU A 196 3.64 13.33 -5.82
CA LEU A 196 2.39 13.34 -6.59
C LEU A 196 2.28 14.60 -7.45
N ARG A 197 2.72 15.76 -6.94
CA ARG A 197 2.80 17.00 -7.74
C ARG A 197 3.73 16.83 -8.94
N ALA A 198 4.90 16.24 -8.74
CA ALA A 198 5.86 15.95 -9.80
C ALA A 198 5.31 14.94 -10.83
N LEU A 199 4.63 13.89 -10.36
CA LEU A 199 4.00 12.89 -11.23
C LEU A 199 2.89 13.50 -12.09
N ILE A 200 2.00 14.30 -11.51
CA ILE A 200 0.92 14.98 -12.23
C ILE A 200 1.51 15.93 -13.30
N ALA A 201 2.50 16.75 -12.93
CA ALA A 201 3.16 17.65 -13.86
C ALA A 201 3.80 16.90 -15.05
N THR A 202 4.33 15.71 -14.80
CA THR A 202 4.95 14.87 -15.85
C THR A 202 3.90 14.11 -16.68
N ALA A 203 2.76 13.77 -16.08
CA ALA A 203 1.71 13.02 -16.76
C ALA A 203 0.92 13.85 -17.78
N GLY A 204 0.94 15.19 -17.66
CA GLY A 204 0.26 16.11 -18.57
C GLY A 204 -1.07 16.72 -18.11
N PRO A 205 -1.89 16.12 -17.21
CA PRO A 205 -3.10 16.79 -16.73
C PRO A 205 -2.75 17.90 -15.73
N ARG A 206 -3.59 18.94 -15.67
CA ARG A 206 -3.56 19.90 -14.55
C ARG A 206 -4.08 19.20 -13.29
N PRO A 207 -3.57 19.50 -12.07
CA PRO A 207 -4.04 18.88 -10.83
C PRO A 207 -5.57 18.93 -10.63
N GLN A 208 -6.21 20.04 -11.01
CA GLN A 208 -7.67 20.23 -10.89
C GLN A 208 -8.48 19.43 -11.93
N ALA A 209 -7.81 18.83 -12.90
CA ALA A 209 -8.40 18.01 -13.95
C ALA A 209 -8.10 16.51 -13.75
N VAL A 210 -7.52 16.12 -12.61
CA VAL A 210 -7.31 14.70 -12.29
C VAL A 210 -8.65 14.09 -11.88
N ASP A 211 -9.20 13.28 -12.74
CA ASP A 211 -10.33 12.38 -12.47
C ASP A 211 -9.87 10.91 -12.46
N SER A 212 -10.80 9.97 -12.34
CA SER A 212 -10.49 8.54 -12.37
C SER A 212 -9.86 8.09 -13.69
N GLU A 213 -10.18 8.72 -14.82
CA GLU A 213 -9.59 8.39 -16.11
C GLU A 213 -8.13 8.85 -16.17
N ALA A 214 -7.85 10.07 -15.69
CA ALA A 214 -6.49 10.60 -15.56
C ALA A 214 -5.63 9.75 -14.62
N ILE A 215 -6.21 9.19 -13.54
CA ILE A 215 -5.50 8.21 -12.70
C ILE A 215 -5.23 6.94 -13.50
N ALA A 216 -6.27 6.29 -14.06
CA ALA A 216 -6.16 4.98 -14.70
C ALA A 216 -5.22 4.97 -15.91
N TYR A 217 -5.21 6.02 -16.72
CA TYR A 217 -4.43 6.10 -17.97
C TYR A 217 -3.22 7.03 -17.90
N GLY A 218 -3.14 7.88 -16.87
CA GLY A 218 -2.05 8.83 -16.67
C GLY A 218 -1.12 8.43 -15.53
N LEU A 219 -1.61 8.47 -14.30
CA LEU A 219 -0.78 8.32 -13.10
C LEU A 219 -0.42 6.85 -12.82
N ALA A 220 -1.41 5.97 -12.79
CA ALA A 220 -1.22 4.55 -12.45
C ALA A 220 -0.24 3.84 -13.40
N PRO A 221 -0.27 4.03 -14.74
CA PRO A 221 0.69 3.39 -15.63
C PRO A 221 2.14 3.77 -15.36
N ARG A 222 2.40 5.02 -14.93
CA ARG A 222 3.74 5.51 -14.57
C ARG A 222 4.23 4.89 -13.28
N LEU A 223 3.38 4.80 -12.26
CA LEU A 223 3.71 4.12 -11.01
C LEU A 223 3.94 2.61 -11.24
N ASN A 224 3.13 1.97 -12.09
CA ASN A 224 3.27 0.55 -12.40
C ASN A 224 4.48 0.24 -13.32
N ALA A 225 5.04 1.25 -14.01
CA ALA A 225 6.18 1.06 -14.89
C ALA A 225 7.46 0.67 -14.11
N ALA A 226 7.61 1.14 -12.87
CA ALA A 226 8.72 0.74 -11.99
C ALA A 226 8.71 -0.77 -11.74
N GLY A 227 7.58 -1.33 -11.27
CA GLY A 227 7.45 -2.76 -10.99
C GLY A 227 7.59 -3.67 -12.22
N ARG A 228 7.59 -3.10 -13.44
CA ARG A 228 7.71 -3.85 -14.71
C ARG A 228 9.07 -3.74 -15.39
N LEU A 229 9.91 -2.77 -15.04
CA LEU A 229 11.17 -2.51 -15.74
C LEU A 229 12.33 -2.13 -14.82
N ALA A 230 12.09 -1.86 -13.54
CA ALA A 230 13.09 -1.44 -12.55
C ALA A 230 12.78 -2.06 -11.17
N HIS A 231 13.50 -1.61 -10.13
CA HIS A 231 13.11 -1.88 -8.76
C HIS A 231 11.81 -1.11 -8.45
N ALA A 232 10.82 -1.78 -7.86
CA ALA A 232 9.54 -1.18 -7.46
C ALA A 232 9.70 -0.12 -6.34
N ASP A 233 10.92 0.01 -5.81
CA ASP A 233 11.34 1.04 -4.88
C ASP A 233 11.12 2.46 -5.42
N LEU A 234 11.19 2.69 -6.74
CA LEU A 234 11.06 4.02 -7.33
C LEU A 234 9.68 4.63 -7.08
N SER A 235 8.61 3.86 -7.25
CA SER A 235 7.24 4.36 -7.04
C SER A 235 6.98 4.64 -5.56
N LEU A 236 7.43 3.74 -4.69
CA LEU A 236 7.33 3.96 -3.24
C LEU A 236 8.14 5.20 -2.81
N ARG A 237 9.39 5.32 -3.28
CA ARG A 237 10.29 6.45 -3.03
C ARG A 237 9.67 7.77 -3.49
N LEU A 238 9.06 7.78 -4.67
CA LEU A 238 8.31 8.96 -5.15
C LEU A 238 7.18 9.31 -4.17
N LEU A 239 6.39 8.34 -3.72
CA LEU A 239 5.25 8.61 -2.86
C LEU A 239 5.64 9.04 -1.44
N LEU A 240 6.82 8.66 -0.96
CA LEU A 240 7.30 8.96 0.39
C LEU A 240 8.18 10.22 0.49
N THR A 241 8.89 10.59 -0.58
CA THR A 241 9.86 11.70 -0.54
C THR A 241 9.21 13.04 -0.16
N GLN A 242 9.97 13.81 0.61
CA GLN A 242 9.67 15.20 0.98
C GLN A 242 10.55 16.21 0.20
N ASP A 243 11.46 15.72 -0.66
CA ASP A 243 12.35 16.57 -1.45
C ASP A 243 11.78 16.76 -2.87
N GLU A 244 11.53 18.02 -3.23
CA GLU A 244 10.96 18.39 -4.54
C GLU A 244 11.90 18.06 -5.72
N GLY A 245 13.22 18.11 -5.49
CA GLY A 245 14.23 17.78 -6.50
C GLY A 245 14.26 16.28 -6.80
N GLU A 246 14.29 15.46 -5.76
CA GLU A 246 14.16 14.01 -5.83
C GLU A 246 12.83 13.61 -6.45
N ALA A 247 11.72 14.22 -6.02
CA ALA A 247 10.40 13.97 -6.59
C ALA A 247 10.38 14.22 -8.11
N ALA A 248 10.95 15.34 -8.56
CA ALA A 248 11.05 15.67 -9.98
C ALA A 248 11.94 14.69 -10.76
N GLU A 249 13.04 14.23 -10.15
CA GLU A 249 13.92 13.23 -10.77
C GLU A 249 13.23 11.87 -10.92
N VAL A 250 12.67 11.34 -9.83
CA VAL A 250 12.02 10.03 -9.83
C VAL A 250 10.79 10.05 -10.74
N ALA A 251 9.99 11.13 -10.76
CA ALA A 251 8.87 11.26 -11.68
C ALA A 251 9.29 11.20 -13.16
N ARG A 252 10.43 11.82 -13.53
CA ARG A 252 10.99 11.71 -14.89
C ARG A 252 11.41 10.28 -15.21
N GLN A 253 12.06 9.60 -14.28
CA GLN A 253 12.46 8.20 -14.45
C GLN A 253 11.24 7.30 -14.69
N LEU A 254 10.21 7.39 -13.85
CA LEU A 254 8.96 6.64 -14.01
C LEU A 254 8.27 6.92 -15.35
N ASN A 255 8.28 8.18 -15.81
CA ASN A 255 7.73 8.53 -17.11
C ASN A 255 8.53 7.91 -18.27
N ALA A 256 9.87 7.90 -18.19
CA ALA A 256 10.71 7.24 -19.17
C ALA A 256 10.45 5.72 -19.21
N LEU A 257 10.34 5.06 -18.06
CA LEU A 257 9.99 3.65 -17.97
C LEU A 257 8.61 3.37 -18.58
N ASN A 258 7.62 4.23 -18.32
CA ASN A 258 6.30 4.08 -18.91
C ASN A 258 6.32 4.24 -20.44
N GLN A 259 7.09 5.18 -20.98
CA GLN A 259 7.26 5.35 -22.43
C GLN A 259 7.94 4.13 -23.06
N GLU A 260 8.94 3.55 -22.40
CA GLU A 260 9.61 2.34 -22.86
C GLU A 260 8.64 1.15 -22.86
N ARG A 261 7.91 0.95 -21.75
CA ARG A 261 6.86 -0.06 -21.66
C ARG A 261 5.82 0.08 -22.78
N GLN A 262 5.41 1.29 -23.11
CA GLN A 262 4.48 1.56 -24.22
C GLN A 262 5.01 1.18 -25.59
N ARG A 263 6.34 1.22 -25.81
CA ARG A 263 6.96 0.79 -27.09
C ARG A 263 7.05 -0.72 -27.23
N GLN A 264 7.03 -1.44 -26.11
CA GLN A 264 7.12 -2.90 -26.06
C GLN A 264 5.75 -3.59 -26.10
N THR A 265 4.65 -2.82 -26.03
CA THR A 265 3.26 -3.32 -26.07
C THR A 265 2.61 -2.97 -27.40
#